data_AF-A0A4Y6IBX6-F1
#
_entry.id   AF-A0A4Y6IBX6-F1
#
_cell.length_a   1.000
_cell.length_b   1.000
_cell.length_c   1.000
_cell.angle_alpha   90.00
_cell.angle_beta   90.00
_cell.angle_gamma   90.00
#
_symmetry.space_group_name_H-M   'P 1'
#
loop_
_entity.id
_entity.type
_entity.pdbx_description
1 polymer ?
#
loop_
_entity_poly.entity_id
_entity_poly.type
_entity_poly.pdbx_seq_one_letter_code
_entity_poly.pdbx_strand_id
1 'polypeptide(L)'
;MLRLLSLMLLSIHAFAAEPLANIPHAYNVKISPDGQYLAALIDDTHQKNLTILATDTLTPIYHFAPKDSQIGNFHWVNPQRVVIELNERTGKIAPHMISELYAVNYDGGQGQMIFGERSQNGIIISGYSAHWLSRLSADDEHILIAKTESTRLGNSTEVTKINVYTGGERTIKRSSLDDNTFVLDHQGNPRLVSGIDDDGKTKVFYSQGYGEKWHPFAINPGNSFTPLGFSEDNQHMYAVKSEAEQAPALYQYLVPTGAEKLLQPALKASTYALIHDNQVYGVRIDAPPATQQSKSKTPIETTVAPQHIFFNPANPDSQLHQALMAKFKGAPVIITSRTNDNKHLVVYVESDTYAGDFYLVNSQSMQTRLLFSAANKQDPKRMSLIKTALIAP
;
A
#
# COMPACT_ATOMS: atom_id res chain seq x y z
N MET A 1 -21.57 -55.07 -35.13
CA MET A 1 -21.24 -53.64 -34.94
C MET A 1 -20.98 -53.40 -33.47
N LEU A 2 -19.71 -53.34 -33.04
CA LEU A 2 -19.34 -53.03 -31.66
C LEU A 2 -18.31 -51.88 -31.72
N ARG A 3 -18.67 -50.70 -31.18
CA ARG A 3 -17.82 -49.51 -31.15
C ARG A 3 -16.82 -49.61 -30.00
N LEU A 4 -15.53 -49.48 -30.31
CA LEU A 4 -14.46 -49.27 -29.32
C LEU A 4 -14.53 -47.83 -28.82
N LEU A 5 -14.64 -47.64 -27.51
CA LEU A 5 -14.52 -46.34 -26.84
C LEU A 5 -13.05 -46.19 -26.41
N SER A 6 -12.35 -45.21 -26.98
CA SER A 6 -10.99 -44.84 -26.56
C SER A 6 -11.07 -43.93 -25.33
N LEU A 7 -10.51 -44.39 -24.20
CA LEU A 7 -10.41 -43.61 -22.98
C LEU A 7 -9.07 -42.85 -23.00
N MET A 8 -9.10 -41.53 -23.23
CA MET A 8 -7.94 -40.66 -23.00
C MET A 8 -7.73 -40.53 -21.49
N LEU A 9 -6.64 -41.09 -20.96
CA LEU A 9 -6.17 -40.78 -19.62
C LEU A 9 -5.55 -39.38 -19.62
N LEU A 10 -6.21 -38.43 -18.93
CA LEU A 10 -5.60 -37.17 -18.55
C LEU A 10 -4.69 -37.43 -17.34
N SER A 11 -3.37 -37.35 -17.53
CA SER A 11 -2.39 -37.40 -16.45
C SER A 11 -2.46 -36.11 -15.63
N ILE A 12 -3.17 -36.15 -14.49
CA ILE A 12 -3.09 -35.12 -13.45
C ILE A 12 -1.69 -35.21 -12.84
N HIS A 13 -0.80 -34.30 -13.22
CA HIS A 13 0.47 -34.14 -12.52
C HIS A 13 0.17 -33.46 -11.19
N ALA A 14 0.06 -34.25 -10.11
CA ALA A 14 0.15 -33.74 -8.77
C ALA A 14 1.56 -33.16 -8.60
N PHE A 15 1.66 -31.82 -8.56
CA PHE A 15 2.89 -31.17 -8.10
C PHE A 15 3.12 -31.61 -6.65
N ALA A 16 4.26 -32.24 -6.41
CA ALA A 16 4.72 -32.52 -5.06
C ALA A 16 4.82 -31.19 -4.32
N ALA A 17 4.05 -31.03 -3.25
CA ALA A 17 4.24 -29.92 -2.31
C ALA A 17 5.63 -30.10 -1.69
N GLU A 18 6.57 -29.22 -2.01
CA GLU A 18 7.79 -29.13 -1.23
C GLU A 18 7.42 -28.86 0.24
N PRO A 19 8.21 -29.35 1.22
CA PRO A 19 7.89 -29.12 2.62
C PRO A 19 7.91 -27.62 2.91
N LEU A 20 6.72 -27.02 3.06
CA LEU A 20 6.47 -25.62 3.44
C LEU A 20 7.21 -25.17 4.72
N ALA A 21 7.77 -26.11 5.49
CA ALA A 21 8.51 -25.87 6.72
C ALA A 21 9.84 -25.11 6.55
N ASN A 22 10.41 -25.07 5.34
CA ASN A 22 11.69 -24.40 5.08
C ASN A 22 11.57 -23.09 4.28
N ILE A 23 10.35 -22.60 4.02
CA ILE A 23 10.16 -21.36 3.27
C ILE A 23 10.36 -20.17 4.23
N PRO A 24 11.26 -19.21 3.92
CA PRO A 24 11.43 -18.01 4.74
C PRO A 24 10.09 -17.28 4.90
N HIS A 25 9.73 -16.96 6.13
CA HIS A 25 8.49 -16.26 6.41
C HIS A 25 8.64 -14.78 6.06
N ALA A 26 8.05 -14.39 4.93
CA ALA A 26 7.93 -13.00 4.53
C ALA A 26 6.56 -12.44 4.91
N TYR A 27 6.46 -11.14 5.19
CA TYR A 27 5.16 -10.49 5.40
C TYR A 27 4.92 -9.30 4.48
N ASN A 28 5.91 -8.89 3.68
CA ASN A 28 5.76 -7.98 2.55
C ASN A 28 6.82 -8.30 1.50
N VAL A 29 6.41 -8.46 0.25
CA VAL A 29 7.31 -8.83 -0.87
C VAL A 29 6.96 -7.94 -2.05
N LYS A 30 7.95 -7.25 -2.63
CA LYS A 30 7.76 -6.41 -3.81
C LYS A 30 8.81 -6.70 -4.88
N ILE A 31 8.40 -6.74 -6.15
CA ILE A 31 9.27 -6.90 -7.31
C ILE A 31 9.79 -5.56 -7.82
N SER A 32 11.04 -5.54 -8.30
CA SER A 32 11.65 -4.37 -8.93
C SER A 32 10.91 -4.01 -10.24
N PRO A 33 10.96 -2.73 -10.67
CA PRO A 33 10.29 -2.26 -11.88
C PRO A 33 10.65 -3.02 -13.16
N ASP A 34 11.86 -3.58 -13.25
CA ASP A 34 12.33 -4.38 -14.38
C ASP A 34 12.16 -5.90 -14.19
N GLY A 35 11.73 -6.34 -13.01
CA GLY A 35 11.48 -7.74 -12.69
C GLY A 35 12.69 -8.55 -12.24
N GLN A 36 13.89 -7.98 -12.24
CA GLN A 36 15.12 -8.72 -11.96
C GLN A 36 15.31 -9.05 -10.48
N TYR A 37 14.72 -8.26 -9.58
CA TYR A 37 14.91 -8.39 -8.14
C TYR A 37 13.60 -8.45 -7.38
N LEU A 38 13.62 -9.19 -6.28
CA LEU A 38 12.59 -9.16 -5.24
C LEU A 38 13.19 -8.52 -4.00
N ALA A 39 12.41 -7.68 -3.33
CA ALA A 39 12.71 -7.22 -1.98
C ALA A 39 11.62 -7.75 -1.05
N ALA A 40 12.05 -8.39 0.04
CA ALA A 40 11.17 -9.06 0.97
C ALA A 40 11.52 -8.65 2.40
N LEU A 41 10.49 -8.37 3.19
CA LEU A 41 10.63 -8.24 4.63
C LEU A 41 10.50 -9.62 5.28
N ILE A 42 11.58 -10.09 5.88
CA ILE A 42 11.73 -11.42 6.48
C ILE A 42 12.02 -11.25 7.98
N ASP A 43 11.38 -12.09 8.80
CA ASP A 43 11.57 -12.14 10.24
C ASP A 43 12.62 -13.23 10.57
N ASP A 44 13.82 -12.87 11.03
CA ASP A 44 14.80 -13.86 11.50
C ASP A 44 14.90 -13.95 13.04
N THR A 45 14.67 -12.85 13.78
CA THR A 45 15.00 -12.77 15.22
C THR A 45 14.18 -11.73 16.02
N HIS A 46 12.87 -11.64 15.79
CA HIS A 46 11.98 -10.58 16.36
C HIS A 46 12.28 -9.16 15.85
N GLN A 47 12.96 -9.06 14.71
CA GLN A 47 13.21 -7.82 14.01
C GLN A 47 12.88 -7.95 12.52
N LYS A 48 12.28 -6.88 12.00
CA LYS A 48 11.91 -6.71 10.60
C LYS A 48 13.16 -6.41 9.77
N ASN A 49 13.62 -7.37 8.97
CA ASN A 49 14.81 -7.21 8.11
C ASN A 49 14.41 -7.21 6.63
N LEU A 50 15.08 -6.38 5.83
CA LEU A 50 14.90 -6.37 4.37
C LEU A 50 15.94 -7.29 3.73
N THR A 51 15.49 -8.20 2.88
CA THR A 51 16.36 -9.01 2.04
C THR A 51 16.01 -8.79 0.58
N ILE A 52 17.04 -8.53 -0.24
CA ILE A 52 16.92 -8.40 -1.69
C ILE A 52 17.45 -9.67 -2.34
N LEU A 53 16.70 -10.23 -3.28
CA LEU A 53 16.96 -11.51 -3.92
C LEU A 53 16.87 -11.40 -5.44
N ALA A 54 17.61 -12.22 -6.17
CA ALA A 54 17.38 -12.42 -7.60
C ALA A 54 16.01 -13.07 -7.82
N THR A 55 15.18 -12.53 -8.70
CA THR A 55 13.80 -13.02 -8.89
C THR A 55 13.77 -14.48 -9.34
N ASP A 56 14.63 -14.86 -10.28
CA ASP A 56 14.64 -16.19 -10.91
C ASP A 56 14.99 -17.32 -9.93
N THR A 57 16.03 -17.13 -9.14
CA THR A 57 16.65 -18.14 -8.28
C THR A 57 16.30 -17.99 -6.81
N LEU A 58 15.75 -16.84 -6.39
CA LEU A 58 15.58 -16.46 -4.99
C LEU A 58 16.90 -16.45 -4.21
N THR A 59 18.03 -16.26 -4.90
CA THR A 59 19.34 -16.13 -4.25
C THR A 59 19.45 -14.78 -3.56
N PRO A 60 19.76 -14.71 -2.25
CA PRO A 60 19.97 -13.44 -1.56
C PRO A 60 21.15 -12.67 -2.15
N ILE A 61 20.97 -11.37 -2.40
CA ILE A 61 21.98 -10.44 -2.93
C ILE A 61 22.41 -9.48 -1.83
N TYR A 62 21.44 -8.91 -1.12
CA TYR A 62 21.68 -7.91 -0.08
C TYR A 62 20.74 -8.12 1.10
N HIS A 63 21.24 -7.82 2.30
CA HIS A 63 20.49 -7.91 3.53
C HIS A 63 20.70 -6.64 4.35
N PHE A 64 19.59 -6.06 4.82
CA PHE A 64 19.58 -4.85 5.64
C PHE A 64 18.78 -5.09 6.92
N ALA A 65 19.48 -4.97 8.04
CA ALA A 65 18.94 -5.06 9.40
C ALA A 65 19.30 -3.78 10.15
N PRO A 66 18.36 -2.84 10.36
CA PRO A 66 18.64 -1.61 11.10
C PRO A 66 18.92 -1.91 12.58
N LYS A 67 19.88 -1.25 13.23
CA LYS A 67 20.20 -1.52 14.65
C LYS A 67 19.21 -0.87 15.61
N ASP A 68 18.96 0.43 15.43
CA ASP A 68 18.20 1.27 16.38
C ASP A 68 16.82 1.70 15.83
N SER A 69 16.36 1.04 14.76
CA SER A 69 15.09 1.34 14.09
C SER A 69 14.34 0.05 13.72
N GLN A 70 13.08 0.20 13.34
CA GLN A 70 12.29 -0.85 12.72
C GLN A 70 11.89 -0.44 11.31
N ILE A 71 11.93 -1.38 10.38
CA ILE A 71 11.43 -1.15 9.02
C ILE A 71 9.90 -1.07 9.07
N GLY A 72 9.36 0.09 8.70
CA GLY A 72 7.91 0.30 8.52
C GLY A 72 7.44 -0.31 7.21
N ASN A 73 7.93 0.25 6.10
CA ASN A 73 7.65 -0.15 4.72
C ASN A 73 8.91 0.05 3.86
N PHE A 74 8.82 -0.33 2.59
CA PHE A 74 9.87 -0.07 1.60
C PHE A 74 9.26 0.01 0.20
N HIS A 75 9.90 0.74 -0.70
CA HIS A 75 9.41 0.98 -2.05
C HIS A 75 10.55 0.91 -3.06
N TRP A 76 10.33 0.21 -4.17
CA TRP A 76 11.20 0.32 -5.33
C TRP A 76 10.93 1.65 -6.02
N VAL A 77 11.97 2.45 -6.20
CA VAL A 77 11.89 3.74 -6.92
C VAL A 77 12.16 3.51 -8.40
N ASN A 78 13.20 2.73 -8.68
CA ASN A 78 13.65 2.38 -10.01
C ASN A 78 14.24 0.94 -9.98
N PRO A 79 14.68 0.36 -11.11
CA PRO A 79 15.23 -1.00 -11.16
C PRO A 79 16.34 -1.29 -10.16
N GLN A 80 17.09 -0.27 -9.74
CA GLN A 80 18.25 -0.44 -8.87
C GLN A 80 18.01 0.03 -7.43
N ARG A 81 17.13 1.01 -7.20
CA ARG A 81 17.04 1.76 -5.95
C ARG A 81 15.81 1.39 -5.13
N VAL A 82 16.03 1.09 -3.85
CA VAL A 82 14.99 0.89 -2.83
C VAL A 82 15.06 2.03 -1.82
N VAL A 83 13.90 2.59 -1.46
CA VAL A 83 13.73 3.49 -0.33
C VAL A 83 13.03 2.74 0.79
N ILE A 84 13.59 2.79 1.99
CA ILE A 84 13.15 2.10 3.19
C ILE A 84 12.66 3.14 4.19
N GLU A 85 11.43 2.98 4.66
CA GLU A 85 10.87 3.79 5.75
C GLU A 85 11.31 3.18 7.08
N LEU A 86 12.02 3.98 7.88
CA LEU A 86 12.51 3.59 9.19
C LEU A 86 11.75 4.33 10.27
N ASN A 87 11.20 3.58 11.23
CA ASN A 87 10.57 4.10 12.42
C ASN A 87 11.49 3.91 13.64
N GLU A 88 11.48 4.87 14.55
CA GLU A 88 12.21 4.74 15.81
C GLU A 88 11.68 3.60 16.68
N ARG A 89 12.60 2.95 17.40
CA ARG A 89 12.27 1.92 18.39
C ARG A 89 12.05 2.57 19.77
N THR A 90 11.05 3.44 19.94
CA THR A 90 10.78 4.04 21.25
C THR A 90 10.08 3.04 22.19
N GLY A 91 10.70 2.75 23.33
CA GLY A 91 10.10 1.94 24.39
C GLY A 91 8.97 2.68 25.12
N LYS A 92 7.83 2.00 25.29
CA LYS A 92 6.70 2.31 26.22
C LYS A 92 5.74 3.47 25.89
N ILE A 93 5.96 4.27 24.85
CA ILE A 93 4.97 5.24 24.33
C ILE A 93 4.79 4.93 22.85
N ALA A 94 3.54 4.97 22.36
CA ALA A 94 3.21 4.66 20.96
C ALA A 94 4.24 5.31 20.02
N PRO A 95 4.79 4.56 19.03
CA PRO A 95 5.83 5.07 18.15
C PRO A 95 5.36 6.42 17.61
N HIS A 96 6.09 7.48 17.94
CA HIS A 96 5.92 8.71 17.19
C HIS A 96 6.31 8.33 15.76
N MET A 97 5.41 8.51 14.81
CA MET A 97 5.63 8.15 13.40
C MET A 97 6.66 9.11 12.79
N ILE A 98 7.89 9.03 13.28
CA ILE A 98 9.07 9.66 12.70
C ILE A 98 9.56 8.65 11.68
N SER A 99 9.00 8.75 10.48
CA SER A 99 9.48 8.03 9.33
C SER A 99 10.68 8.79 8.77
N GLU A 100 11.86 8.24 9.01
CA GLU A 100 13.07 8.61 8.29
C GLU A 100 13.19 7.74 7.04
N LEU A 101 13.88 8.23 6.01
CA LEU A 101 14.02 7.52 4.75
C LEU A 101 15.47 7.14 4.50
N TYR A 102 15.73 5.84 4.37
CA TYR A 102 17.02 5.29 3.97
C TYR A 102 16.92 4.75 2.54
N ALA A 103 17.81 5.21 1.66
CA ALA A 103 17.82 4.76 0.28
C ALA A 103 19.09 3.97 -0.02
N VAL A 104 18.97 2.84 -0.72
CA VAL A 104 20.06 1.90 -1.02
C VAL A 104 19.81 1.20 -2.35
N ASN A 105 20.89 0.82 -3.04
CA ASN A 105 20.79 0.02 -4.26
C ASN A 105 20.53 -1.46 -3.92
N TYR A 106 20.07 -2.22 -4.89
CA TYR A 106 19.72 -3.64 -4.73
C TYR A 106 20.88 -4.52 -4.22
N ASP A 107 22.12 -4.08 -4.45
CA ASP A 107 23.38 -4.72 -4.05
C ASP A 107 23.97 -4.16 -2.75
N GLY A 108 23.28 -3.22 -2.09
CA GLY A 108 23.77 -2.52 -0.90
C GLY A 108 24.59 -1.27 -1.20
N GLY A 109 24.87 -0.97 -2.47
CA GLY A 109 25.63 0.21 -2.88
C GLY A 109 24.88 1.52 -2.62
N GLN A 110 25.64 2.61 -2.46
CA GLN A 110 25.12 3.98 -2.33
C GLN A 110 24.07 4.17 -1.21
N GLY A 111 24.13 3.34 -0.17
CA GLY A 111 23.22 3.40 0.98
C GLY A 111 23.40 4.68 1.79
N GLN A 112 22.33 5.46 1.98
CA GLN A 112 22.37 6.68 2.79
C GLN A 112 20.98 7.09 3.31
N MET A 113 20.96 7.86 4.41
CA MET A 113 19.75 8.54 4.89
C MET A 113 19.44 9.74 3.99
N ILE A 114 18.33 9.68 3.26
CA ILE A 114 17.89 10.76 2.36
C ILE A 114 16.92 11.72 3.03
N PHE A 115 16.28 11.33 4.13
CA PHE A 115 15.39 12.18 4.93
C PHE A 115 15.44 11.76 6.40
N GLY A 116 15.23 12.71 7.31
CA GLY A 116 15.17 12.46 8.76
C GLY A 116 16.35 13.05 9.52
N GLU A 117 16.31 12.94 10.85
CA GLU A 117 17.32 13.47 11.76
C GLU A 117 18.73 12.94 11.44
N ARG A 118 18.82 11.69 10.97
CA ARG A 118 20.10 11.06 10.60
C ARG A 118 20.58 11.39 9.18
N SER A 119 19.87 12.22 8.42
CA SER A 119 20.31 12.63 7.08
C SER A 119 21.42 13.68 7.14
N GLN A 120 22.50 13.48 6.37
CA GLN A 120 23.65 14.39 6.33
C GLN A 120 23.39 15.68 5.53
N ASN A 121 22.34 15.69 4.70
CA ASN A 121 21.97 16.84 3.86
C ASN A 121 20.78 17.64 4.43
N GLY A 122 20.16 17.15 5.50
CA GLY A 122 19.17 17.89 6.27
C GLY A 122 19.85 18.69 7.37
N ILE A 123 19.35 19.90 7.62
CA ILE A 123 19.49 20.51 8.96
C ILE A 123 19.09 19.43 9.98
N ILE A 124 19.70 19.38 11.16
CA ILE A 124 19.21 18.51 12.24
C ILE A 124 17.79 19.01 12.57
N ILE A 125 16.79 18.41 11.95
CA ILE A 125 15.41 18.88 12.01
C ILE A 125 14.66 17.88 12.90
N SER A 126 14.77 18.09 14.21
CA SER A 126 13.86 17.45 15.15
C SER A 126 12.42 17.92 14.86
N GLY A 127 11.46 17.00 14.89
CA GLY A 127 10.03 17.31 14.75
C GLY A 127 9.45 17.18 13.34
N TYR A 128 10.15 16.59 12.38
CA TYR A 128 9.60 16.31 11.05
C TYR A 128 9.43 14.81 10.78
N SER A 129 8.37 14.47 10.03
CA SER A 129 8.13 13.12 9.52
C SER A 129 7.89 13.13 8.01
N ALA A 130 8.21 12.04 7.34
CA ALA A 130 7.89 11.83 5.93
C ALA A 130 6.91 10.66 5.77
N HIS A 131 5.86 10.84 5.00
CA HIS A 131 5.04 9.74 4.51
C HIS A 131 5.21 9.61 3.01
N TRP A 132 5.45 8.39 2.51
CA TRP A 132 5.49 8.14 1.08
C TRP A 132 4.15 8.54 0.43
N LEU A 133 4.22 9.25 -0.70
CA LEU A 133 3.04 9.51 -1.53
C LEU A 133 3.10 8.77 -2.85
N SER A 134 4.21 8.91 -3.58
CA SER A 134 4.30 8.32 -4.91
C SER A 134 5.71 8.28 -5.47
N ARG A 135 5.94 7.28 -6.34
CA ARG A 135 7.03 7.31 -7.33
C ARG A 135 6.63 8.19 -8.52
N LEU A 136 7.60 8.68 -9.27
CA LEU A 136 7.34 9.43 -10.49
C LEU A 136 7.76 8.61 -11.70
N SER A 137 6.81 8.09 -12.48
CA SER A 137 7.12 7.17 -13.59
C SER A 137 8.04 7.79 -14.67
N ALA A 138 8.05 9.11 -14.79
CA ALA A 138 8.91 9.87 -15.72
C ALA A 138 10.19 10.43 -15.06
N ASP A 139 10.40 10.18 -13.78
CA ASP A 139 11.52 10.70 -13.01
C ASP A 139 11.95 9.67 -11.95
N ASP A 140 12.95 8.88 -12.32
CA ASP A 140 13.46 7.75 -11.54
C ASP A 140 14.46 8.16 -10.44
N GLU A 141 14.80 9.44 -10.36
CA GLU A 141 15.68 10.00 -9.35
C GLU A 141 14.91 10.64 -8.18
N HIS A 142 13.59 10.78 -8.30
CA HIS A 142 12.80 11.48 -7.30
C HIS A 142 11.52 10.75 -6.90
N ILE A 143 11.13 10.97 -5.64
CA ILE A 143 9.84 10.53 -5.09
C ILE A 143 9.11 11.73 -4.50
N LEU A 144 7.81 11.58 -4.30
CA LEU A 144 6.97 12.52 -3.57
C LEU A 144 6.67 11.98 -2.18
N ILE A 145 6.81 12.85 -1.19
CA ILE A 145 6.49 12.59 0.21
C ILE A 145 5.56 13.66 0.76
N ALA A 146 4.73 13.31 1.73
CA ALA A 146 4.08 14.26 2.63
C ALA A 146 5.04 14.48 3.79
N LYS A 147 5.65 15.66 3.82
CA LYS A 147 6.55 16.11 4.88
C LYS A 147 5.72 16.89 5.89
N THR A 148 5.60 16.36 7.10
CA THR A 148 4.88 17.02 8.20
C THR A 148 5.89 17.57 9.19
N GLU A 149 5.78 18.86 9.48
CA GLU A 149 6.42 19.51 10.62
C GLU A 149 5.44 19.52 11.80
N SER A 150 5.82 18.90 12.91
CA SER A 150 5.05 18.92 14.16
C SER A 150 5.66 19.89 15.16
N THR A 151 4.96 20.99 15.40
CA THR A 151 5.37 22.01 16.38
C THR A 151 4.37 22.09 17.53
N ARG A 152 4.71 22.85 18.57
CA ARG A 152 3.75 23.18 19.65
C ARG A 152 2.55 24.02 19.18
N LEU A 153 2.64 24.63 18.00
CA LEU A 153 1.63 25.54 17.45
C LEU A 153 0.68 24.87 16.46
N GLY A 154 0.90 23.59 16.12
CA GLY A 154 0.16 22.87 15.09
C GLY A 154 1.06 22.09 14.16
N ASN A 155 0.45 21.36 13.22
CA ASN A 155 1.14 20.57 12.21
C ASN A 155 1.08 21.28 10.85
N SER A 156 2.20 21.34 10.14
CA SER A 156 2.22 21.83 8.76
C SER A 156 2.67 20.71 7.85
N THR A 157 1.84 20.33 6.87
CA THR A 157 2.19 19.31 5.89
C THR A 157 2.38 19.91 4.51
N GLU A 158 3.45 19.49 3.87
CA GLU A 158 3.75 19.84 2.49
C GLU A 158 4.04 18.60 1.64
N VAL A 159 3.62 18.63 0.39
CA VAL A 159 4.09 17.68 -0.61
C VAL A 159 5.47 18.13 -1.05
N THR A 160 6.47 17.29 -0.81
CA THR A 160 7.87 17.55 -1.10
C THR A 160 8.43 16.49 -2.02
N LYS A 161 9.13 16.95 -3.06
CA LYS A 161 9.90 16.10 -3.96
C LYS A 161 11.29 15.92 -3.39
N ILE A 162 11.74 14.68 -3.27
CA ILE A 162 13.07 14.36 -2.72
C ILE A 162 13.87 13.53 -3.71
N ASN A 163 15.15 13.88 -3.88
CA ASN A 163 16.07 13.11 -4.70
C ASN A 163 16.56 11.87 -3.95
N VAL A 164 16.42 10.69 -4.52
CA VAL A 164 16.69 9.41 -3.81
C VAL A 164 18.17 9.04 -3.72
N TYR A 165 19.04 9.82 -4.36
CA TYR A 165 20.50 9.66 -4.30
C TYR A 165 21.19 10.72 -3.45
N THR A 166 20.55 11.86 -3.21
CA THR A 166 21.16 12.99 -2.49
C THR A 166 20.32 13.48 -1.32
N GLY A 167 19.04 13.12 -1.20
CA GLY A 167 18.14 13.71 -0.22
C GLY A 167 17.79 15.18 -0.50
N GLY A 168 18.16 15.72 -1.67
CA GLY A 168 17.81 17.09 -2.05
C GLY A 168 16.28 17.26 -2.11
N GLU A 169 15.76 18.22 -1.34
CA GLU A 169 14.33 18.46 -1.19
C GLU A 169 13.85 19.68 -2.01
N ARG A 170 12.65 19.57 -2.58
CA ARG A 170 11.92 20.67 -3.20
C ARG A 170 10.44 20.59 -2.85
N THR A 171 9.96 21.54 -2.05
CA THR A 171 8.53 21.69 -1.78
C THR A 171 7.77 21.93 -3.07
N ILE A 172 6.73 21.12 -3.32
CA ILE A 172 5.82 21.25 -4.46
C ILE A 172 4.58 22.04 -4.07
N LYS A 173 4.00 21.72 -2.90
CA LYS A 173 2.76 22.38 -2.44
C LYS A 173 2.55 22.24 -0.95
N ARG A 174 1.96 23.25 -0.32
CA ARG A 174 1.66 23.27 1.13
C ARG A 174 0.17 23.24 1.40
N SER A 175 -0.21 22.65 2.52
CA SER A 175 -1.54 22.82 3.14
C SER A 175 -1.38 23.58 4.44
N SER A 176 -2.37 24.39 4.78
CA SER A 176 -2.49 25.01 6.10
C SER A 176 -3.50 24.28 7.00
N LEU A 177 -4.05 23.16 6.55
CA LEU A 177 -4.94 22.34 7.36
C LEU A 177 -4.13 21.42 8.26
N ASP A 178 -4.57 21.25 9.50
CA ASP A 178 -4.10 20.20 10.38
C ASP A 178 -4.65 18.84 9.93
N ASP A 179 -4.00 17.75 10.37
CA ASP A 179 -4.40 16.35 10.13
C ASP A 179 -4.82 16.07 8.68
N ASN A 180 -4.04 16.62 7.74
CA ASN A 180 -4.43 16.66 6.35
C ASN A 180 -3.94 15.43 5.54
N THR A 181 -4.63 15.17 4.44
CA THR A 181 -4.31 14.13 3.46
C THR A 181 -4.32 14.73 2.06
N PHE A 182 -3.19 14.64 1.37
CA PHE A 182 -3.08 15.03 -0.04
C PHE A 182 -3.50 13.89 -0.97
N VAL A 183 -4.06 14.25 -2.11
CA VAL A 183 -4.27 13.34 -3.24
C VAL A 183 -3.58 13.90 -4.47
N LEU A 184 -2.80 13.03 -5.11
CA LEU A 184 -2.08 13.30 -6.34
C LEU A 184 -2.91 12.84 -7.56
N ASP A 185 -2.79 13.54 -8.68
CA ASP A 185 -3.18 12.97 -9.98
C ASP A 185 -2.13 11.99 -10.52
N HIS A 186 -2.46 11.36 -11.65
CA HIS A 186 -1.57 10.41 -12.35
C HIS A 186 -0.25 10.99 -12.82
N GLN A 187 -0.12 12.33 -12.86
CA GLN A 187 1.14 13.01 -13.15
C GLN A 187 1.93 13.37 -11.88
N GLY A 188 1.42 13.01 -10.70
CA GLY A 188 2.03 13.31 -9.41
C GLY A 188 1.75 14.72 -8.91
N ASN A 189 0.82 15.47 -9.50
CA ASN A 189 0.49 16.81 -9.03
C ASN A 189 -0.48 16.73 -7.85
N PRO A 190 -0.26 17.48 -6.75
CA PRO A 190 -1.25 17.57 -5.68
C PRO A 190 -2.49 18.35 -6.12
N ARG A 191 -3.62 17.63 -6.23
CA ARG A 191 -4.88 18.16 -6.77
C ARG A 191 -5.97 18.29 -5.73
N LEU A 192 -5.89 17.57 -4.63
CA LEU A 192 -6.81 17.70 -3.51
C LEU A 192 -6.06 17.63 -2.17
N VAL A 193 -6.58 18.35 -1.19
CA VAL A 193 -6.22 18.16 0.22
C VAL A 193 -7.48 18.22 1.07
N SER A 194 -7.63 17.25 1.97
CA SER A 194 -8.65 17.23 3.03
C SER A 194 -7.96 17.35 4.37
N GLY A 195 -8.55 18.03 5.35
CA GLY A 195 -7.99 18.17 6.69
C GLY A 195 -8.88 19.01 7.59
N ILE A 196 -8.35 19.41 8.74
CA ILE A 196 -9.08 20.14 9.78
C ILE A 196 -8.58 21.59 9.81
N ASP A 197 -9.50 22.55 9.89
CA ASP A 197 -9.15 23.97 10.10
C ASP A 197 -9.01 24.32 11.59
N ASP A 198 -8.59 25.55 11.88
CA ASP A 198 -8.39 26.05 13.25
C ASP A 198 -9.65 25.97 14.15
N ASP A 199 -10.85 25.88 13.54
CA ASP A 199 -12.14 25.73 14.25
C ASP A 199 -12.46 24.25 14.54
N GLY A 200 -11.62 23.30 14.14
CA GLY A 200 -11.88 21.88 14.22
C GLY A 200 -12.85 21.35 13.15
N LYS A 201 -13.08 22.10 12.06
CA LYS A 201 -14.01 21.70 10.98
C LYS A 201 -13.25 21.06 9.83
N THR A 202 -13.81 19.97 9.31
CA THR A 202 -13.30 19.34 8.09
C THR A 202 -13.44 20.27 6.89
N LYS A 203 -12.34 20.48 6.16
CA LYS A 203 -12.26 21.26 4.93
C LYS A 203 -11.62 20.45 3.83
N VAL A 204 -12.07 20.70 2.60
CA VAL A 204 -11.50 20.09 1.40
C VAL A 204 -11.20 21.19 0.40
N PHE A 205 -9.96 21.21 -0.08
CA PHE A 205 -9.51 22.11 -1.13
C PHE A 205 -9.11 21.31 -2.36
N TYR A 206 -9.36 21.92 -3.51
CA TYR A 206 -9.02 21.39 -4.83
C TYR A 206 -8.12 22.37 -5.58
N SER A 207 -7.30 21.85 -6.49
CA SER A 207 -6.42 22.62 -7.37
C SER A 207 -6.47 22.08 -8.78
N GLN A 208 -6.32 22.97 -9.77
CA GLN A 208 -6.26 22.57 -11.18
C GLN A 208 -4.95 21.90 -11.59
N GLY A 209 -3.87 22.05 -10.80
CA GLY A 209 -2.61 21.34 -11.08
C GLY A 209 -1.38 21.99 -10.46
N TYR A 210 -0.23 21.72 -11.08
CA TYR A 210 1.06 22.32 -10.74
C TYR A 210 1.02 23.85 -10.92
N GLY A 211 1.55 24.59 -9.95
CA GLY A 211 1.56 26.06 -9.97
C GLY A 211 0.23 26.73 -9.61
N GLU A 212 -0.86 25.97 -9.60
CA GLU A 212 -2.21 26.48 -9.31
C GLU A 212 -2.50 26.51 -7.80
N LYS A 213 -3.28 27.52 -7.37
CA LYS A 213 -3.62 27.71 -5.97
C LYS A 213 -4.68 26.71 -5.49
N TRP A 214 -4.79 26.58 -4.17
CA TRP A 214 -5.91 25.87 -3.55
C TRP A 214 -7.18 26.71 -3.64
N HIS A 215 -8.28 26.07 -4.00
CA HIS A 215 -9.63 26.63 -3.99
C HIS A 215 -10.54 25.73 -3.15
N PRO A 216 -11.47 26.29 -2.36
CA PRO A 216 -12.45 25.48 -1.65
C PRO A 216 -13.14 24.54 -2.63
N PHE A 217 -13.16 23.24 -2.32
CA PHE A 217 -13.90 22.29 -3.12
C PHE A 217 -15.37 22.37 -2.72
N ALA A 218 -16.25 22.62 -3.68
CA ALA A 218 -17.67 22.93 -3.45
C ALA A 218 -18.48 21.68 -3.08
N ILE A 219 -18.12 21.04 -1.97
CA ILE A 219 -18.76 19.85 -1.41
C ILE A 219 -19.11 20.07 0.06
N ASN A 220 -20.01 19.26 0.60
CA ASN A 220 -20.14 19.11 2.04
C ASN A 220 -19.25 17.95 2.50
N PRO A 221 -18.14 18.21 3.23
CA PRO A 221 -17.27 17.15 3.70
C PRO A 221 -17.81 16.39 4.91
N GLY A 222 -18.95 16.81 5.48
CA GLY A 222 -19.52 16.20 6.68
C GLY A 222 -18.61 16.35 7.90
N ASN A 223 -18.71 15.40 8.83
CA ASN A 223 -17.85 15.35 10.00
C ASN A 223 -16.45 14.84 9.68
N SER A 224 -16.33 13.83 8.81
CA SER A 224 -15.05 13.34 8.33
C SER A 224 -15.06 13.10 6.83
N PHE A 225 -13.92 13.38 6.19
CA PHE A 225 -13.73 13.20 4.76
C PHE A 225 -12.34 12.61 4.49
N THR A 226 -12.30 11.32 4.18
CA THR A 226 -11.08 10.60 3.83
C THR A 226 -11.05 10.39 2.33
N PRO A 227 -10.27 11.20 1.58
CA PRO A 227 -10.15 11.01 0.16
C PRO A 227 -9.35 9.74 -0.13
N LEU A 228 -9.78 8.98 -1.13
CA LEU A 228 -9.13 7.73 -1.55
C LEU A 228 -8.24 7.95 -2.77
N GLY A 229 -8.66 8.80 -3.70
CA GLY A 229 -7.89 9.16 -4.89
C GLY A 229 -8.75 9.42 -6.13
N PHE A 230 -8.10 9.59 -7.28
CA PHE A 230 -8.76 9.90 -8.55
C PHE A 230 -9.03 8.66 -9.41
N SER A 231 -10.07 8.74 -10.26
CA SER A 231 -10.29 7.83 -11.39
C SER A 231 -9.20 7.97 -12.44
N GLU A 232 -9.09 6.98 -13.34
CA GLU A 232 -8.12 6.90 -14.46
C GLU A 232 -8.01 8.18 -15.32
N ASP A 233 -9.11 8.92 -15.47
CA ASP A 233 -9.20 10.13 -16.28
C ASP A 233 -9.05 11.45 -15.47
N ASN A 234 -8.79 11.35 -14.17
CA ASN A 234 -8.80 12.45 -13.20
C ASN A 234 -10.12 13.26 -13.15
N GLN A 235 -11.21 12.77 -13.75
CA GLN A 235 -12.49 13.47 -13.78
C GLN A 235 -13.33 13.21 -12.54
N HIS A 236 -13.06 12.11 -11.83
CA HIS A 236 -13.76 11.78 -10.59
C HIS A 236 -12.76 11.56 -9.46
N MET A 237 -13.17 11.88 -8.24
CA MET A 237 -12.50 11.40 -7.03
C MET A 237 -13.43 10.50 -6.21
N TYR A 238 -12.82 9.59 -5.46
CA TYR A 238 -13.51 8.74 -4.51
C TYR A 238 -13.11 9.13 -3.09
N ALA A 239 -14.07 9.09 -2.17
CA ALA A 239 -13.82 9.37 -0.77
C ALA A 239 -14.78 8.60 0.14
N VAL A 240 -14.31 8.30 1.34
CA VAL A 240 -15.17 7.89 2.45
C VAL A 240 -15.55 9.15 3.23
N LYS A 241 -16.86 9.39 3.36
CA LYS A 241 -17.41 10.53 4.10
C LYS A 241 -18.30 10.02 5.23
N SER A 242 -18.22 10.64 6.41
CA SER A 242 -19.20 10.45 7.49
C SER A 242 -19.94 11.74 7.82
N GLU A 243 -21.24 11.61 8.06
CA GLU A 243 -22.07 12.68 8.60
C GLU A 243 -22.31 12.41 10.09
N ALA A 244 -22.74 13.43 10.85
CA ALA A 244 -23.02 13.27 12.27
C ALA A 244 -23.99 12.10 12.54
N GLU A 245 -23.60 11.22 13.47
CA GLU A 245 -24.37 10.06 13.92
C GLU A 245 -24.71 9.02 12.84
N GLN A 246 -24.07 9.10 11.66
CA GLN A 246 -24.26 8.14 10.56
C GLN A 246 -23.01 7.28 10.36
N ALA A 247 -23.22 6.04 9.93
CA ALA A 247 -22.13 5.19 9.48
C ALA A 247 -21.45 5.82 8.24
N PRO A 248 -20.12 5.76 8.11
CA PRO A 248 -19.42 6.26 6.93
C PRO A 248 -19.96 5.65 5.63
N ALA A 249 -19.89 6.38 4.53
CA ALA A 249 -20.31 5.92 3.22
C ALA A 249 -19.28 6.26 2.15
N LEU A 250 -19.26 5.46 1.09
CA LEU A 250 -18.38 5.64 -0.05
C LEU A 250 -19.07 6.49 -1.10
N TYR A 251 -18.39 7.55 -1.53
CA TYR A 251 -18.89 8.51 -2.51
C TYR A 251 -17.92 8.65 -3.68
N GLN A 252 -18.49 9.03 -4.81
CA GLN A 252 -17.80 9.54 -5.99
C GLN A 252 -18.17 11.01 -6.17
N TYR A 253 -17.23 11.85 -6.56
CA TYR A 253 -17.45 13.27 -6.84
C TYR A 253 -16.91 13.62 -8.23
N LEU A 254 -17.65 14.43 -8.99
CA LEU A 254 -17.19 15.00 -10.26
C LEU A 254 -16.29 16.20 -10.03
N VAL A 255 -15.09 16.17 -10.60
CA VAL A 255 -14.09 17.23 -10.51
C VAL A 255 -14.31 18.25 -11.63
N PRO A 256 -14.20 19.58 -11.39
CA PRO A 256 -14.02 20.25 -10.10
C PRO A 256 -15.36 20.67 -9.46
N THR A 257 -16.51 20.26 -10.02
CA THR A 257 -17.83 20.76 -9.62
C THR A 257 -18.27 20.32 -8.22
N GLY A 258 -17.77 19.19 -7.73
CA GLY A 258 -18.21 18.60 -6.46
C GLY A 258 -19.53 17.83 -6.56
N ALA A 259 -20.08 17.60 -7.76
CA ALA A 259 -21.31 16.84 -7.90
C ALA A 259 -21.13 15.42 -7.32
N GLU A 260 -21.90 15.11 -6.28
CA GLU A 260 -21.76 13.92 -5.44
C GLU A 260 -22.65 12.77 -5.94
N LYS A 261 -22.12 11.55 -5.87
CA LYS A 261 -22.85 10.29 -6.08
C LYS A 261 -22.51 9.30 -4.98
N LEU A 262 -23.51 8.83 -4.25
CA LEU A 262 -23.38 7.75 -3.28
C LEU A 262 -23.13 6.42 -4.00
N LEU A 263 -22.05 5.71 -3.64
CA LEU A 263 -21.70 4.40 -4.20
C LEU A 263 -22.07 3.26 -3.24
N GLN A 264 -21.73 3.40 -1.96
CA GLN A 264 -21.99 2.38 -0.94
C GLN A 264 -22.40 3.05 0.38
N PRO A 265 -23.65 2.91 0.83
CA PRO A 265 -24.05 3.40 2.14
C PRO A 265 -23.52 2.50 3.27
N ALA A 266 -23.43 3.08 4.47
CA ALA A 266 -23.24 2.38 5.73
C ALA A 266 -22.11 1.34 5.73
N LEU A 267 -20.90 1.80 5.45
CA LEU A 267 -19.67 1.04 5.60
C LEU A 267 -19.53 0.62 7.07
N LYS A 268 -19.45 -0.69 7.30
CA LYS A 268 -19.37 -1.29 8.65
C LYS A 268 -17.93 -1.58 9.08
N ALA A 269 -16.95 -1.07 8.34
CA ALA A 269 -15.67 -1.73 8.13
C ALA A 269 -14.56 -0.76 7.69
N SER A 270 -13.31 -1.17 7.87
CA SER A 270 -12.16 -0.47 7.30
C SER A 270 -12.20 -0.56 5.77
N THR A 271 -12.03 0.58 5.11
CA THR A 271 -12.04 0.69 3.65
C THR A 271 -10.64 1.05 3.17
N TYR A 272 -10.14 0.28 2.22
CA TYR A 272 -8.80 0.41 1.67
C TYR A 272 -8.87 0.62 0.18
N ALA A 273 -8.22 1.67 -0.31
CA ALA A 273 -8.17 1.96 -1.74
C ALA A 273 -7.33 0.91 -2.47
N LEU A 274 -7.80 0.45 -3.62
CA LEU A 274 -7.02 -0.32 -4.56
C LEU A 274 -6.38 0.64 -5.54
N ILE A 275 -5.06 0.81 -5.43
CA ILE A 275 -4.32 1.86 -6.13
C ILE A 275 -3.30 1.25 -7.10
N HIS A 276 -3.14 1.87 -8.27
CA HIS A 276 -2.04 1.63 -9.20
C HIS A 276 -1.65 2.96 -9.84
N ASP A 277 -0.38 3.38 -9.71
CA ASP A 277 0.15 4.63 -10.28
C ASP A 277 -0.76 5.87 -10.01
N ASN A 278 -1.11 6.08 -8.74
CA ASN A 278 -2.03 7.12 -8.22
C ASN A 278 -3.50 7.01 -8.67
N GLN A 279 -3.84 6.01 -9.47
CA GLN A 279 -5.21 5.71 -9.84
C GLN A 279 -5.87 4.79 -8.82
N VAL A 280 -7.05 5.20 -8.33
CA VAL A 280 -7.94 4.30 -7.59
C VAL A 280 -8.90 3.62 -8.57
N TYR A 281 -8.78 2.30 -8.67
CA TYR A 281 -9.67 1.49 -9.51
C TYR A 281 -10.77 0.77 -8.72
N GLY A 282 -10.65 0.73 -7.39
CA GLY A 282 -11.67 0.17 -6.52
C GLY A 282 -11.34 0.32 -5.04
N VAL A 283 -12.13 -0.33 -4.20
CA VAL A 283 -11.88 -0.46 -2.77
C VAL A 283 -12.05 -1.89 -2.30
N ARG A 284 -11.29 -2.22 -1.26
CA ARG A 284 -11.47 -3.41 -0.44
C ARG A 284 -12.04 -2.99 0.92
N ILE A 285 -13.04 -3.72 1.38
CA ILE A 285 -13.78 -3.45 2.62
C ILE A 285 -13.65 -4.68 3.52
N ASP A 286 -12.92 -4.52 4.62
CA ASP A 286 -12.67 -5.59 5.59
C ASP A 286 -13.68 -5.50 6.75
N ALA A 287 -14.61 -6.44 6.82
CA ALA A 287 -15.54 -6.54 7.93
C ALA A 287 -14.78 -6.76 9.26
N PRO A 288 -15.24 -6.15 10.37
CA PRO A 288 -14.66 -6.40 11.68
C PRO A 288 -14.76 -7.90 12.02
N PRO A 289 -13.81 -8.46 12.77
CA PRO A 289 -13.91 -9.84 13.23
C PRO A 289 -15.25 -10.03 13.93
N ALA A 290 -16.03 -11.03 13.51
CA ALA A 290 -17.26 -11.36 14.20
C ALA A 290 -16.89 -11.93 15.58
N THR A 291 -17.02 -11.12 16.63
CA THR A 291 -16.94 -11.61 18.01
C THR A 291 -18.22 -12.38 18.30
N GLN A 292 -18.26 -13.65 17.92
CA GLN A 292 -19.27 -14.52 18.47
C GLN A 292 -18.99 -14.65 19.97
N GLN A 293 -19.87 -14.09 20.78
CA GLN A 293 -19.90 -14.26 22.22
C GLN A 293 -20.34 -15.70 22.52
N SER A 294 -19.49 -16.66 22.16
CA SER A 294 -19.69 -18.07 22.49
C SER A 294 -19.47 -18.22 23.99
N LYS A 295 -20.36 -18.94 24.66
CA LYS A 295 -20.17 -19.40 26.06
C LYS A 295 -18.99 -20.38 26.21
N SER A 296 -18.25 -20.65 25.13
CA SER A 296 -16.96 -21.33 25.13
C SER A 296 -15.83 -20.36 25.49
N LYS A 297 -14.88 -20.77 26.33
CA LYS A 297 -13.67 -20.02 26.75
C LYS A 297 -12.69 -19.68 25.61
N THR A 298 -13.05 -19.91 24.35
CA THR A 298 -12.27 -19.59 23.17
C THR A 298 -13.13 -18.77 22.21
N PRO A 299 -12.81 -17.47 22.00
CA PRO A 299 -13.41 -16.69 20.93
C PRO A 299 -13.09 -17.39 19.60
N ILE A 300 -14.14 -17.79 18.86
CA ILE A 300 -13.99 -18.23 17.47
C ILE A 300 -14.19 -16.97 16.63
N GLU A 301 -13.08 -16.34 16.23
CA GLU A 301 -13.14 -15.30 15.20
C GLU A 301 -13.60 -15.96 13.90
N THR A 302 -14.82 -15.65 13.47
CA THR A 302 -15.26 -16.01 12.13
C THR A 302 -14.73 -14.92 11.20
N THR A 303 -13.73 -15.25 10.38
CA THR A 303 -13.20 -14.37 9.35
C THR A 303 -14.25 -14.20 8.26
N VAL A 304 -14.83 -13.01 8.16
CA VAL A 304 -15.71 -12.63 7.05
C VAL A 304 -14.80 -12.22 5.89
N ALA A 305 -15.00 -12.85 4.73
CA ALA A 305 -14.22 -12.52 3.54
C ALA A 305 -14.42 -11.02 3.18
N PRO A 306 -13.35 -10.32 2.81
CA PRO A 306 -13.41 -8.92 2.42
C PRO A 306 -14.24 -8.71 1.15
N GLN A 307 -15.00 -7.63 1.12
CA GLN A 307 -15.75 -7.21 -0.06
C GLN A 307 -14.88 -6.32 -0.94
N HIS A 308 -14.98 -6.49 -2.26
CA HIS A 308 -14.33 -5.62 -3.23
C HIS A 308 -15.38 -4.87 -4.05
N ILE A 309 -15.18 -3.57 -4.24
CA ILE A 309 -15.99 -2.73 -5.14
C ILE A 309 -15.05 -2.15 -6.18
N PHE A 310 -15.25 -2.53 -7.44
CA PHE A 310 -14.51 -1.97 -8.58
C PHE A 310 -15.31 -0.82 -9.18
N PHE A 311 -14.70 0.36 -9.29
CA PHE A 311 -15.40 1.57 -9.71
C PHE A 311 -15.71 1.59 -11.21
N ASN A 312 -14.83 0.99 -12.01
CA ASN A 312 -15.03 0.78 -13.43
C ASN A 312 -14.65 -0.66 -13.80
N PRO A 313 -15.61 -1.58 -13.98
CA PRO A 313 -15.32 -2.96 -14.37
C PRO A 313 -14.61 -3.12 -15.72
N ALA A 314 -14.64 -2.10 -16.58
CA ALA A 314 -13.92 -2.10 -17.85
C ALA A 314 -12.46 -1.63 -17.72
N ASN A 315 -12.07 -1.06 -16.58
CA ASN A 315 -10.69 -0.64 -16.35
C ASN A 315 -9.76 -1.90 -16.28
N PRO A 316 -8.58 -1.88 -16.93
CA PRO A 316 -7.67 -3.02 -16.98
C PRO A 316 -7.23 -3.55 -15.61
N ASP A 317 -6.98 -2.68 -14.62
CA ASP A 317 -6.62 -3.10 -13.26
C ASP A 317 -7.78 -3.78 -12.55
N SER A 318 -9.01 -3.30 -12.77
CA SER A 318 -10.21 -3.98 -12.23
C SER A 318 -10.36 -5.38 -12.80
N GLN A 319 -10.21 -5.54 -14.12
CA GLN A 319 -10.28 -6.85 -14.78
C GLN A 319 -9.16 -7.79 -14.33
N LEU A 320 -7.93 -7.27 -14.21
CA LEU A 320 -6.78 -8.02 -13.74
C LEU A 320 -6.98 -8.51 -12.30
N HIS A 321 -7.43 -7.64 -11.41
CA HIS A 321 -7.69 -8.00 -10.01
C HIS A 321 -8.79 -9.06 -9.92
N GLN A 322 -9.89 -8.90 -10.65
CA GLN A 322 -10.95 -9.92 -10.73
C GLN A 322 -10.44 -11.27 -11.26
N ALA A 323 -9.60 -11.25 -12.29
CA ALA A 323 -8.99 -12.46 -12.84
C ALA A 323 -8.07 -13.16 -11.83
N LEU A 324 -7.30 -12.40 -11.04
CA LEU A 324 -6.48 -12.94 -9.96
C LEU A 324 -7.34 -13.58 -8.88
N MET A 325 -8.40 -12.92 -8.42
CA MET A 325 -9.34 -13.50 -7.45
C MET A 325 -9.95 -14.80 -7.99
N ALA A 326 -10.36 -14.83 -9.25
CA ALA A 326 -10.89 -16.04 -9.89
C ALA A 326 -9.83 -17.17 -9.96
N LYS A 327 -8.58 -16.83 -10.31
CA LYS A 327 -7.45 -17.77 -10.33
C LYS A 327 -7.22 -18.44 -8.98
N PHE A 328 -7.39 -17.69 -7.89
CA PHE A 328 -7.26 -18.19 -6.51
C PHE A 328 -8.62 -18.58 -5.89
N LYS A 329 -9.59 -19.01 -6.71
CA LYS A 329 -10.90 -19.56 -6.28
C LYS A 329 -11.69 -18.62 -5.36
N GLY A 330 -11.57 -17.32 -5.58
CA GLY A 330 -12.24 -16.28 -4.81
C GLY A 330 -11.52 -15.88 -3.52
N ALA A 331 -10.33 -16.43 -3.23
CA ALA A 331 -9.52 -15.97 -2.12
C ALA A 331 -9.18 -14.48 -2.28
N PRO A 332 -9.14 -13.70 -1.18
CA PRO A 332 -8.73 -12.30 -1.25
C PRO A 332 -7.30 -12.17 -1.74
N VAL A 333 -7.09 -11.25 -2.67
CA VAL A 333 -5.79 -10.97 -3.28
C VAL A 333 -5.39 -9.54 -2.96
N ILE A 334 -4.11 -9.33 -2.69
CA ILE A 334 -3.48 -8.02 -2.63
C ILE A 334 -2.34 -8.01 -3.64
N ILE A 335 -2.40 -7.12 -4.62
CA ILE A 335 -1.28 -6.88 -5.54
C ILE A 335 -0.29 -5.98 -4.80
N THR A 336 0.88 -6.51 -4.45
CA THR A 336 1.86 -5.76 -3.65
C THR A 336 2.77 -4.88 -4.50
N SER A 337 3.00 -5.29 -5.74
CA SER A 337 3.89 -4.63 -6.71
C SER A 337 3.78 -5.28 -8.09
N ARG A 338 4.36 -4.61 -9.09
CA ARG A 338 4.41 -5.09 -10.47
C ARG A 338 5.57 -4.48 -11.23
N THR A 339 5.96 -5.12 -12.32
CA THR A 339 6.93 -4.56 -13.29
C THR A 339 6.31 -3.39 -14.06
N ASN A 340 7.14 -2.48 -14.58
CA ASN A 340 6.70 -1.31 -15.35
C ASN A 340 5.96 -1.70 -16.63
N ASP A 341 6.28 -2.86 -17.21
CA ASP A 341 5.58 -3.41 -18.37
C ASP A 341 4.29 -4.16 -18.00
N ASN A 342 3.91 -4.16 -16.71
CA ASN A 342 2.76 -4.85 -16.13
C ASN A 342 2.72 -6.36 -16.36
N LYS A 343 3.81 -7.00 -16.84
CA LYS A 343 3.81 -8.44 -17.16
C LYS A 343 3.93 -9.34 -15.95
N HIS A 344 4.63 -8.89 -14.91
CA HIS A 344 4.84 -9.67 -13.70
C HIS A 344 4.32 -8.92 -12.49
N LEU A 345 3.56 -9.63 -11.66
CA LEU A 345 2.95 -9.13 -10.43
C LEU A 345 3.45 -9.94 -9.26
N VAL A 346 3.72 -9.30 -8.13
CA VAL A 346 3.74 -10.01 -6.85
C VAL A 346 2.38 -9.84 -6.21
N VAL A 347 1.76 -10.96 -5.88
CA VAL A 347 0.44 -10.99 -5.25
C VAL A 347 0.54 -11.75 -3.94
N TYR A 348 -0.07 -11.18 -2.90
CA TYR A 348 -0.35 -11.88 -1.67
C TYR A 348 -1.75 -12.45 -1.72
N VAL A 349 -1.90 -13.72 -1.38
CA VAL A 349 -3.18 -14.44 -1.36
C VAL A 349 -3.49 -14.81 0.08
N GLU A 350 -4.60 -14.28 0.60
CA GLU A 350 -5.05 -14.60 1.94
C GLU A 350 -5.55 -16.04 2.03
N SER A 351 -5.31 -16.67 3.19
CA SER A 351 -5.80 -18.00 3.48
C SER A 351 -6.60 -18.00 4.77
N ASP A 352 -7.74 -18.68 4.75
CA ASP A 352 -8.54 -18.93 5.94
C ASP A 352 -7.86 -19.92 6.90
N THR A 353 -6.80 -20.63 6.48
CA THR A 353 -6.18 -21.73 7.23
C THR A 353 -4.70 -21.52 7.59
N TYR A 354 -3.98 -20.60 6.95
CA TYR A 354 -2.61 -20.18 7.30
C TYR A 354 -2.40 -18.68 6.96
N ALA A 355 -1.22 -18.09 7.20
CA ALA A 355 -1.06 -16.63 7.10
C ALA A 355 -0.99 -16.07 5.66
N GLY A 356 -1.35 -16.86 4.64
CA GLY A 356 -1.31 -16.49 3.22
C GLY A 356 0.03 -16.80 2.55
N ASP A 357 0.10 -16.57 1.24
CA ASP A 357 1.28 -16.84 0.41
C ASP A 357 1.52 -15.69 -0.56
N PHE A 358 2.79 -15.49 -0.92
CA PHE A 358 3.23 -14.59 -1.98
C PHE A 358 3.50 -15.39 -3.26
N TYR A 359 2.91 -14.97 -4.37
CA TYR A 359 3.13 -15.55 -5.69
C TYR A 359 3.67 -14.50 -6.66
N LEU A 360 4.57 -14.93 -7.54
CA LEU A 360 4.85 -14.23 -8.80
C LEU A 360 3.84 -14.69 -9.83
N VAL A 361 3.14 -13.74 -10.46
CA VAL A 361 2.11 -14.02 -11.45
C VAL A 361 2.44 -13.34 -12.76
N ASN A 362 2.34 -14.08 -13.87
CA ASN A 362 2.34 -13.50 -15.19
C ASN A 362 0.92 -12.98 -15.52
N SER A 363 0.78 -11.68 -15.79
CA SER A 363 -0.52 -11.02 -15.97
C SER A 363 -1.26 -11.40 -17.26
N GLN A 364 -0.59 -12.06 -18.21
CA GLN A 364 -1.21 -12.52 -19.46
C GLN A 364 -1.59 -13.99 -19.40
N SER A 365 -0.66 -14.85 -18.98
CA SER A 365 -0.89 -16.31 -18.94
C SER A 365 -1.54 -16.80 -17.65
N MET A 366 -1.61 -15.95 -16.61
CA MET A 366 -2.04 -16.32 -15.26
C MET A 366 -1.24 -17.49 -14.68
N GLN A 367 -0.01 -17.71 -15.17
CA GLN A 367 0.93 -18.65 -14.56
C GLN A 367 1.43 -18.07 -13.24
N THR A 368 1.51 -18.94 -12.23
CA THR A 368 1.84 -18.58 -10.86
C THR A 368 3.06 -19.36 -10.39
N ARG A 369 4.01 -18.70 -9.74
CA ARG A 369 5.13 -19.33 -9.03
C ARG A 369 5.08 -18.89 -7.57
N LEU A 370 5.04 -19.85 -6.65
CA LEU A 370 5.13 -19.55 -5.21
C LEU A 370 6.51 -18.92 -4.92
N LEU A 371 6.52 -17.81 -4.19
CA LEU A 371 7.74 -17.12 -3.76
C LEU A 371 8.02 -17.40 -2.29
N PHE A 372 7.06 -17.07 -1.44
CA PHE A 372 7.18 -17.14 0.01
C PHE A 372 5.84 -17.52 0.63
N SER A 373 5.86 -18.17 1.78
CA SER A 373 4.68 -18.31 2.63
C SER A 373 4.76 -17.28 3.73
N ALA A 374 3.65 -16.57 3.97
CA ALA A 374 3.56 -15.74 5.15
C ALA A 374 3.44 -16.64 6.39
N ALA A 375 4.04 -16.20 7.50
CA ALA A 375 4.22 -16.88 8.80
C ALA A 375 3.35 -18.10 9.16
N ASN A 376 3.89 -19.03 9.95
CA ASN A 376 3.07 -20.06 10.60
C ASN A 376 2.01 -19.40 11.51
N LYS A 377 0.74 -19.84 11.39
CA LYS A 377 -0.46 -19.17 11.89
C LYS A 377 -0.59 -19.03 13.43
N GLN A 378 0.36 -19.54 14.19
CA GLN A 378 0.31 -19.60 15.65
C GLN A 378 0.67 -18.27 16.35
N ASP A 379 0.92 -17.19 15.61
CA ASP A 379 1.15 -15.85 16.18
C ASP A 379 0.16 -14.81 15.61
N PRO A 380 -0.95 -14.53 16.31
CA PRO A 380 -1.93 -13.52 15.92
C PRO A 380 -1.35 -12.11 15.75
N LYS A 381 -0.23 -11.77 16.43
CA LYS A 381 0.43 -10.47 16.23
C LYS A 381 1.05 -10.37 14.84
N ARG A 382 1.55 -11.48 14.28
CA ARG A 382 2.10 -11.53 12.92
C ARG A 382 1.02 -11.32 11.84
N MET A 383 -0.20 -11.83 12.06
CA MET A 383 -1.32 -11.60 11.14
C MET A 383 -1.69 -10.12 11.00
N SER A 384 -1.71 -9.38 12.12
CA SER A 384 -1.97 -7.94 12.13
C SER A 384 -0.86 -7.13 11.45
N LEU A 385 0.41 -7.56 11.62
CA LEU A 385 1.56 -6.93 10.95
C LEU A 385 1.53 -7.10 9.43
N ILE A 386 1.12 -8.28 8.92
CA ILE A 386 0.98 -8.53 7.48
C ILE A 386 -0.06 -7.58 6.87
N LYS A 387 -1.27 -7.51 7.45
CA LYS A 387 -2.33 -6.63 6.93
C LYS A 387 -1.92 -5.17 6.94
N THR A 388 -1.32 -4.69 8.04
CA THR A 388 -0.83 -3.31 8.11
C THR A 388 0.26 -3.02 7.07
N ALA A 389 1.18 -3.96 6.82
CA ALA A 389 2.26 -3.76 5.86
C ALA A 389 1.81 -3.83 4.38
N LEU A 390 0.74 -4.58 4.09
CA LEU A 390 0.25 -4.81 2.72
C LEU A 390 -0.83 -3.83 2.27
N ILE A 391 -1.53 -3.22 3.23
CA ILE A 391 -2.72 -2.39 2.98
C ILE A 391 -2.46 -0.90 3.32
N ALA A 392 -1.34 -0.58 3.97
CA ALA A 392 -0.87 0.80 4.05
C ALA A 392 -0.47 1.31 2.64
N PRO A 393 -0.90 2.52 2.24
CA PRO A 393 -0.60 3.10 0.94
C PRO A 393 0.91 3.27 0.67
#